data_AF-A0A9Q3HNC5-F1
#
_entry.id   AF-A0A9Q3HNC5-F1
#
_cell.length_a   1.000
_cell.length_b   1.000
_cell.length_c   1.000
_cell.angle_alpha   90.00
_cell.angle_beta   90.00
_cell.angle_gamma   90.00
#
_symmetry.space_group_name_H-M   'P 1'
#
loop_
_entity.id
_entity.type
_entity.pdbx_description
1 polymer ?
#
loop_
_entity_poly.entity_id
_entity_poly.type
_entity_poly.pdbx_seq_one_letter_code
_entity_poly.pdbx_strand_id
1 'polypeptide(L)'
;MFSFAHILGATSLALLAFQAEAQHSDCYYWAHPQDTMFGAELASKTEGVTAHLMPDHIEKRLRRRLDPTKPTTYIPTAPGAGACNVTYDTDNQDIGCLWTGETATQPGPNPGWMGGWPKLNCNKKLWVKNNGKTIYVTVLDGCKILSDPVEKTAGCAEIYLSKKAFSALGGDVTSGSMKIRNWDFDQSTPGQ
;
A
#
# COMPACT_ATOMS: atom_id res chain seq x y z
N MET A 1 -46.03 38.65 39.19
CA MET A 1 -46.48 38.97 37.83
C MET A 1 -45.23 39.07 36.93
N PHE A 2 -45.14 38.19 35.92
CA PHE A 2 -44.24 38.12 34.73
C PHE A 2 -42.70 38.17 34.99
N SER A 3 -41.87 37.13 34.75
CA SER A 3 -41.59 36.25 33.57
C SER A 3 -40.65 36.85 32.51
N PHE A 4 -39.76 35.98 32.00
CA PHE A 4 -38.74 36.09 30.93
C PHE A 4 -37.35 36.59 31.39
N ALA A 5 -36.38 35.69 31.62
CA ALA A 5 -35.51 35.02 30.65
C ALA A 5 -34.47 35.97 30.03
N HIS A 6 -33.18 35.65 30.12
CA HIS A 6 -32.31 35.39 28.96
C HIS A 6 -30.93 34.88 29.42
N ILE A 7 -30.64 33.67 28.95
CA ILE A 7 -29.38 32.92 29.02
C ILE A 7 -28.50 33.40 27.86
N LEU A 8 -27.31 33.95 28.10
CA LEU A 8 -26.26 34.12 27.08
C LEU A 8 -24.90 34.27 27.80
N GLY A 9 -23.84 33.51 27.54
CA GLY A 9 -23.67 32.39 26.64
C GLY A 9 -22.34 31.71 27.03
N ALA A 10 -22.38 30.41 27.31
CA ALA A 10 -21.18 29.61 27.31
C ALA A 10 -20.79 29.42 25.84
N THR A 11 -19.70 30.08 25.42
CA THR A 11 -19.04 29.84 24.14
C THR A 11 -18.51 28.42 24.15
N SER A 12 -19.35 27.48 23.74
CA SER A 12 -18.93 26.12 23.40
C SER A 12 -18.01 26.21 22.19
N LEU A 13 -16.71 26.25 22.46
CA LEU A 13 -15.67 25.99 21.47
C LEU A 13 -15.82 24.52 21.04
N ALA A 14 -16.67 24.27 20.05
CA ALA A 14 -16.74 22.97 19.40
C ALA A 14 -15.43 22.79 18.62
N LEU A 15 -14.45 22.14 19.24
CA LEU A 15 -13.34 21.53 18.51
C LEU A 15 -13.94 20.49 17.57
N LEU A 16 -14.14 20.86 16.32
CA LEU A 16 -14.19 19.91 15.22
C LEU A 16 -12.80 19.28 15.13
N ALA A 17 -12.60 18.19 15.87
CA ALA A 17 -11.54 17.26 15.58
C ALA A 17 -11.87 16.65 14.22
N PHE A 18 -11.41 17.28 13.15
CA PHE A 18 -11.23 16.60 11.87
C PHE A 18 -10.23 15.49 12.15
N GLN A 19 -10.73 14.27 12.37
CA GLN A 19 -9.90 13.09 12.24
C GLN A 19 -9.46 13.07 10.78
N ALA A 20 -8.25 13.57 10.53
CA ALA A 20 -7.57 13.32 9.27
C ALA A 20 -7.26 11.81 9.27
N GLU A 21 -8.24 11.00 8.85
CA GLU A 21 -8.01 9.62 8.53
C GLU A 21 -6.92 9.60 7.45
N ALA A 22 -5.78 8.98 7.76
CA ALA A 22 -4.72 8.81 6.80
C ALA A 22 -5.28 8.08 5.59
N GLN A 23 -5.53 8.80 4.49
CA GLN A 23 -6.12 8.20 3.30
C GLN A 23 -5.16 7.14 2.76
N HIS A 24 -5.60 5.89 2.83
CA HIS A 24 -4.85 4.78 2.24
C HIS A 24 -4.79 4.89 0.71
N SER A 25 -3.79 4.25 0.10
CA SER A 25 -3.66 4.22 -1.35
C SER A 25 -4.67 3.27 -2.00
N ASP A 26 -4.91 3.46 -3.30
CA ASP A 26 -5.77 2.56 -4.08
C ASP A 26 -5.25 1.12 -4.07
N CYS A 27 -3.93 0.93 -3.98
CA CYS A 27 -3.34 -0.39 -3.80
C CYS A 27 -3.64 -1.02 -2.44
N TYR A 28 -3.69 -0.21 -1.37
CA TYR A 28 -4.12 -0.71 -0.06
C TYR A 28 -5.56 -1.23 -0.11
N TYR A 29 -6.48 -0.44 -0.67
CA TYR A 29 -7.88 -0.84 -0.80
C TYR A 29 -8.07 -2.03 -1.74
N TRP A 30 -7.30 -2.08 -2.83
CA TRP A 30 -7.28 -3.25 -3.72
C TRP A 30 -6.77 -4.52 -3.02
N ALA A 31 -5.82 -4.38 -2.09
CA ALA A 31 -5.32 -5.49 -1.28
C ALA A 31 -6.26 -5.87 -0.13
N HIS A 32 -7.04 -4.92 0.39
CA HIS A 32 -7.97 -5.08 1.50
C HIS A 32 -9.40 -4.70 1.08
N PRO A 33 -10.04 -5.49 0.20
CA PRO A 33 -11.36 -5.15 -0.32
C PRO A 33 -12.43 -5.08 0.78
N GLN A 34 -12.27 -5.79 1.90
CA GLN A 34 -13.19 -5.70 3.04
C GLN A 34 -13.20 -4.30 3.67
N ASP A 35 -12.04 -3.63 3.71
CA ASP A 35 -11.93 -2.28 4.27
C ASP A 35 -12.61 -1.21 3.38
N THR A 36 -12.91 -1.55 2.12
CA THR A 36 -13.74 -0.70 1.24
C THR A 36 -15.24 -0.83 1.51
N MET A 37 -15.68 -1.98 2.04
CA MET A 37 -17.10 -2.29 2.26
C MET A 37 -17.62 -1.68 3.57
N PHE A 38 -16.80 -1.69 4.64
CA PHE A 38 -17.18 -1.08 5.93
C PHE A 38 -17.31 0.46 5.87
N GLY A 39 -16.68 1.12 4.89
CA GLY A 39 -16.90 2.55 4.62
C GLY A 39 -18.17 2.85 3.83
N ALA A 40 -18.74 1.85 3.13
CA ALA A 40 -19.96 1.98 2.34
C ALA A 40 -21.24 1.58 3.11
N GLU A 41 -21.10 0.87 4.23
CA GLU A 41 -22.22 0.39 5.07
C GLU A 41 -22.79 1.46 6.03
N LEU A 42 -22.66 2.74 5.67
CA LEU A 42 -23.47 3.82 6.24
C LEU A 42 -24.53 4.35 5.26
N ALA A 43 -24.60 3.79 4.05
CA ALA A 43 -25.54 4.23 3.02
C ALA A 43 -26.13 3.07 2.20
N SER A 44 -26.80 2.11 2.84
CA SER A 44 -27.79 1.32 2.10
C SER A 44 -28.85 0.72 3.03
N LYS A 45 -29.97 1.43 3.12
CA LYS A 45 -31.23 0.90 3.62
C LYS A 45 -31.93 0.19 2.45
N THR A 46 -31.83 -1.13 2.37
CA THR A 46 -32.78 -1.95 1.62
C THR A 46 -32.80 -3.40 2.10
N GLU A 47 -33.98 -3.98 1.97
CA GLU A 47 -34.49 -5.15 2.70
C GLU A 47 -33.86 -6.49 2.28
N GLY A 48 -33.56 -7.31 3.29
CA GLY A 48 -33.91 -8.73 3.29
C GLY A 48 -32.95 -9.76 2.67
N VAL A 49 -31.82 -10.04 3.34
CA VAL A 49 -31.31 -11.41 3.57
C VAL A 49 -30.62 -11.42 4.94
N THR A 50 -31.17 -12.14 5.92
CA THR A 50 -30.49 -12.33 7.22
C THR A 50 -29.40 -13.39 7.07
N ALA A 51 -28.19 -12.96 6.76
CA ALA A 51 -27.00 -13.75 7.03
C ALA A 51 -26.69 -13.65 8.53
N HIS A 52 -26.60 -14.79 9.22
CA HIS A 52 -26.11 -14.82 10.59
C HIS A 52 -24.60 -14.49 10.58
N LEU A 53 -24.25 -13.29 11.04
CA LEU A 53 -22.87 -12.88 11.27
C LEU A 53 -22.24 -13.77 12.35
N MET A 54 -21.08 -14.35 12.06
CA MET A 54 -20.25 -14.98 13.07
C MET A 54 -19.74 -13.92 14.04
N PRO A 55 -19.59 -14.23 15.34
CA PRO A 55 -19.14 -13.27 16.33
C PRO A 55 -17.73 -12.75 16.00
N ASP A 56 -17.62 -11.42 16.07
CA ASP A 56 -16.57 -10.48 15.61
C ASP A 56 -15.15 -10.71 16.15
N HIS A 57 -14.91 -11.77 16.91
CA HIS A 57 -13.69 -11.92 17.71
C HIS A 57 -12.58 -12.72 17.00
N ILE A 58 -12.88 -13.37 15.87
CA ILE A 58 -11.89 -14.11 15.06
C ILE A 58 -12.23 -14.02 13.56
N GLU A 59 -12.57 -12.85 13.03
CA GLU A 59 -12.50 -12.65 11.58
C GLU A 59 -11.06 -12.36 11.18
N LYS A 60 -10.38 -13.35 10.59
CA LYS A 60 -9.17 -13.09 9.82
C LYS A 60 -9.58 -12.29 8.60
N ARG A 61 -9.35 -10.97 8.61
CA ARG A 61 -9.60 -10.11 7.44
C ARG A 61 -8.93 -10.71 6.22
N LEU A 62 -9.72 -11.01 5.19
CA LEU A 62 -9.22 -11.61 3.96
C LEU A 62 -8.46 -10.54 3.18
N ARG A 63 -7.16 -10.79 2.96
CA ARG A 63 -6.30 -9.93 2.16
C ARG A 63 -5.94 -10.61 0.85
N ARG A 64 -5.91 -9.83 -0.23
CA ARG A 64 -5.45 -10.29 -1.54
C ARG A 64 -3.97 -10.68 -1.47
N ARG A 65 -3.63 -11.82 -2.09
CA ARG A 65 -2.23 -12.23 -2.30
C ARG A 65 -1.59 -11.37 -3.38
N LEU A 66 -0.39 -10.85 -3.12
CA LEU A 66 0.35 -10.02 -4.08
C LEU A 66 1.20 -10.92 -4.97
N ASP A 67 0.61 -11.31 -6.10
CA ASP A 67 1.20 -12.18 -7.12
C ASP A 67 1.47 -11.40 -8.40
N PRO A 68 2.72 -10.95 -8.63
CA PRO A 68 3.18 -10.42 -9.91
C PRO A 68 2.71 -11.24 -11.11
N THR A 69 2.13 -10.55 -12.07
CA THR A 69 1.67 -11.14 -13.33
C THR A 69 2.70 -10.98 -14.44
N LYS A 70 3.64 -10.05 -14.27
CA LYS A 70 4.75 -9.77 -15.19
C LYS A 70 6.09 -10.11 -14.53
N PRO A 71 7.15 -10.32 -15.34
CA PRO A 71 8.49 -10.43 -14.79
C PRO A 71 8.90 -9.14 -14.07
N THR A 72 9.39 -9.29 -12.85
CA THR A 72 10.07 -8.24 -12.09
C THR A 72 11.44 -7.96 -12.71
N THR A 73 11.86 -6.70 -12.75
CA THR A 73 13.24 -6.30 -13.04
C THR A 73 13.90 -5.71 -11.79
N TYR A 74 15.19 -5.38 -11.90
CA TYR A 74 15.92 -4.69 -10.85
C TYR A 74 15.94 -3.17 -11.08
N ILE A 75 16.16 -2.41 -10.01
CA ILE A 75 16.32 -0.95 -10.06
C ILE A 75 17.65 -0.64 -10.78
N PRO A 76 17.63 -0.08 -12.00
CA PRO A 76 18.79 -0.03 -12.86
C PRO A 76 19.87 0.99 -12.43
N THR A 77 19.55 1.94 -11.55
CA THR A 77 20.48 3.01 -11.15
C THR A 77 20.13 3.59 -9.78
N ALA A 78 21.05 3.50 -8.82
CA ALA A 78 21.20 4.45 -7.69
C ALA A 78 22.58 4.21 -7.04
N PRO A 79 23.39 5.26 -6.84
CA PRO A 79 23.16 6.12 -5.67
C PRO A 79 22.38 7.39 -5.99
N GLY A 80 21.25 7.57 -5.29
CA GLY A 80 20.38 8.75 -5.37
C GLY A 80 19.31 8.70 -4.27
N ALA A 81 18.66 9.84 -3.99
CA ALA A 81 17.58 9.90 -3.02
C ALA A 81 16.31 9.26 -3.61
N GLY A 82 15.85 8.16 -3.01
CA GLY A 82 14.56 7.54 -3.37
C GLY A 82 13.37 8.38 -2.90
N ALA A 83 12.16 7.92 -3.23
CA ALA A 83 10.90 8.52 -2.78
C ALA A 83 10.77 8.62 -1.26
N CYS A 84 11.57 7.85 -0.50
CA CYS A 84 11.66 7.94 0.96
C CYS A 84 12.66 8.98 1.47
N ASN A 85 13.22 9.82 0.60
CA ASN A 85 14.22 10.84 0.91
C ASN A 85 15.49 10.27 1.58
N VAL A 86 15.84 9.04 1.21
CA VAL A 86 17.03 8.31 1.69
C VAL A 86 17.86 7.94 0.47
N THR A 87 19.17 8.23 0.54
CA THR A 87 20.11 7.75 -0.47
C THR A 87 20.37 6.28 -0.27
N TYR A 88 20.30 5.51 -1.36
CA TYR A 88 20.50 4.07 -1.32
C TYR A 88 21.33 3.56 -2.49
N ASP A 89 21.92 2.37 -2.33
CA ASP A 89 22.79 1.71 -3.31
C ASP A 89 22.20 0.33 -3.68
N THR A 90 21.89 0.13 -4.96
CA THR A 90 21.23 -1.09 -5.44
C THR A 90 22.17 -2.30 -5.52
N ASP A 91 23.48 -2.09 -5.57
CA ASP A 91 24.47 -3.17 -5.62
C ASP A 91 24.76 -3.74 -4.23
N ASN A 92 24.55 -2.95 -3.15
CA ASN A 92 24.97 -3.31 -1.80
C ASN A 92 23.83 -3.50 -0.77
N GLN A 93 22.63 -3.00 -1.05
CA GLN A 93 21.51 -3.03 -0.11
C GLN A 93 20.31 -3.82 -0.64
N ASP A 94 19.54 -4.43 0.25
CA ASP A 94 18.33 -5.21 -0.07
C ASP A 94 17.09 -4.30 -0.04
N ILE A 95 16.68 -3.83 -1.21
CA ILE A 95 15.69 -2.74 -1.35
C ILE A 95 14.53 -3.20 -2.21
N GLY A 96 13.33 -2.84 -1.79
CA GLY A 96 12.11 -2.94 -2.57
C GLY A 96 11.70 -1.57 -3.10
N CYS A 97 11.23 -1.54 -4.33
CA CYS A 97 10.63 -0.38 -4.94
C CYS A 97 9.19 -0.72 -5.32
N LEU A 98 8.24 0.01 -4.76
CA LEU A 98 6.81 -0.27 -4.98
C LEU A 98 6.24 0.70 -6.01
N TRP A 99 5.18 0.30 -6.70
CA TRP A 99 4.56 1.16 -7.71
C TRP A 99 4.03 2.46 -7.11
N THR A 100 4.35 3.59 -7.75
CA THR A 100 3.88 4.93 -7.37
C THR A 100 2.44 5.20 -7.82
N GLY A 101 1.93 4.42 -8.77
CA GLY A 101 0.68 4.71 -9.45
C GLY A 101 0.86 5.63 -10.67
N GLU A 102 2.11 6.00 -10.99
CA GLU A 102 2.43 6.69 -12.23
C GLU A 102 1.90 5.87 -13.42
N THR A 103 1.31 6.58 -14.39
CA THR A 103 0.71 6.04 -15.62
C THR A 103 -0.43 5.04 -15.45
N ALA A 104 -1.08 5.07 -14.28
CA ALA A 104 -2.32 4.35 -14.05
C ALA A 104 -3.38 4.69 -15.10
N THR A 105 -4.08 3.68 -15.63
CA THR A 105 -5.17 3.87 -16.60
C THR A 105 -6.32 4.71 -16.05
N GLN A 106 -6.54 4.64 -14.74
CA GLN A 106 -7.50 5.46 -14.01
C GLN A 106 -6.85 5.96 -12.71
N PRO A 107 -6.14 7.10 -12.74
CA PRO A 107 -5.43 7.58 -11.57
C PRO A 107 -6.41 8.13 -10.53
N GLY A 108 -6.48 7.50 -9.36
CA GLY A 108 -7.03 8.10 -8.15
C GLY A 108 -6.05 9.11 -7.52
N PRO A 109 -6.39 9.72 -6.37
CA PRO A 109 -5.51 10.67 -5.69
C PRO A 109 -4.20 10.01 -5.21
N ASN A 110 -4.26 8.74 -4.80
CA ASN A 110 -3.12 7.96 -4.30
C ASN A 110 -3.07 6.58 -5.01
N PRO A 111 -2.70 6.51 -6.30
CA PRO A 111 -2.95 5.32 -7.11
C PRO A 111 -2.06 4.12 -6.76
N GLY A 112 -0.83 4.37 -6.30
CA GLY A 112 0.14 3.32 -5.98
C GLY A 112 0.43 3.15 -4.49
N TRP A 113 1.13 2.08 -4.13
CA TRP A 113 1.69 1.87 -2.78
C TRP A 113 2.57 3.01 -2.30
N MET A 114 3.25 3.69 -3.23
CA MET A 114 4.08 4.86 -2.97
C MET A 114 3.46 6.15 -3.53
N GLY A 115 2.15 6.15 -3.79
CA GLY A 115 1.38 7.34 -4.17
C GLY A 115 1.18 8.30 -2.99
N GLY A 116 0.96 9.58 -3.28
CA GLY A 116 0.56 10.56 -2.26
C GLY A 116 1.63 11.08 -1.31
N TRP A 117 1.21 11.94 -0.38
CA TRP A 117 1.98 12.37 0.78
C TRP A 117 1.11 12.21 2.04
N PRO A 118 1.63 11.69 3.17
CA PRO A 118 2.99 11.17 3.38
C PRO A 118 3.22 9.78 2.74
N LYS A 119 4.49 9.41 2.51
CA LYS A 119 4.89 8.10 1.97
C LYS A 119 4.84 7.01 3.07
N LEU A 120 3.63 6.59 3.44
CA LEU A 120 3.34 5.69 4.58
C LEU A 120 4.01 4.30 4.52
N ASN A 121 4.59 3.91 3.39
CA ASN A 121 5.25 2.62 3.22
C ASN A 121 6.77 2.69 3.27
N CYS A 122 7.36 3.88 3.43
CA CYS A 122 8.79 4.02 3.62
C CYS A 122 9.29 3.25 4.84
N ASN A 123 10.48 2.65 4.69
CA ASN A 123 11.17 1.86 5.71
C ASN A 123 10.46 0.57 6.15
N LYS A 124 9.27 0.26 5.61
CA LYS A 124 8.63 -1.03 5.85
C LYS A 124 9.43 -2.14 5.20
N LYS A 125 9.39 -3.32 5.82
CA LYS A 125 9.98 -4.53 5.26
C LYS A 125 8.96 -5.28 4.42
N LEU A 126 9.44 -5.87 3.34
CA LEU A 126 8.72 -6.85 2.54
C LEU A 126 9.43 -8.19 2.62
N TRP A 127 8.67 -9.28 2.63
CA TRP A 127 9.21 -10.58 2.23
C TRP A 127 8.88 -10.82 0.75
N VAL A 128 9.81 -11.43 0.02
CA VAL A 128 9.66 -11.73 -1.41
C VAL A 128 10.07 -13.18 -1.64
N LYS A 129 9.23 -13.93 -2.36
CA LYS A 129 9.40 -15.37 -2.57
C LYS A 129 9.55 -15.71 -4.04
N ASN A 130 10.50 -16.59 -4.32
CA ASN A 130 10.68 -17.21 -5.63
C ASN A 130 11.34 -18.59 -5.49
N ASN A 131 10.85 -19.61 -6.19
CA ASN A 131 11.45 -20.95 -6.23
C ASN A 131 11.91 -21.52 -4.87
N GLY A 132 11.09 -21.37 -3.82
CA GLY A 132 11.40 -21.85 -2.47
C GLY A 132 12.35 -20.95 -1.67
N LYS A 133 12.92 -19.92 -2.27
CA LYS A 133 13.71 -18.90 -1.60
C LYS A 133 12.83 -17.75 -1.12
N THR A 134 13.12 -17.24 0.08
CA THR A 134 12.52 -16.03 0.63
C THR A 134 13.64 -15.05 0.97
N ILE A 135 13.50 -13.81 0.53
CA ILE A 135 14.36 -12.70 0.95
C ILE A 135 13.51 -11.62 1.63
N TYR A 136 14.18 -10.74 2.36
CA TYR A 136 13.55 -9.57 2.97
C TYR A 136 14.22 -8.31 2.41
N VAL A 137 13.39 -7.32 2.05
CA VAL A 137 13.87 -6.05 1.51
C VAL A 137 13.21 -4.88 2.24
N THR A 138 13.87 -3.74 2.25
CA THR A 138 13.32 -2.49 2.82
C THR A 138 12.77 -1.60 1.71
N VAL A 139 11.57 -1.04 1.90
CA VAL A 139 10.99 -0.08 0.95
C VAL A 139 11.68 1.26 1.12
N LEU A 140 12.51 1.65 0.15
CA LEU A 140 13.20 2.95 0.15
C LEU A 140 12.84 3.82 -1.05
N ASP A 141 12.06 3.30 -2.00
CA ASP A 141 11.73 4.03 -3.21
C ASP A 141 10.35 3.67 -3.80
N GLY A 142 9.85 4.55 -4.66
CA GLY A 142 8.68 4.35 -5.49
C GLY A 142 9.07 4.31 -6.97
N CYS A 143 8.61 3.29 -7.69
CA CYS A 143 8.97 3.09 -9.09
C CYS A 143 7.78 3.29 -10.00
N LYS A 144 8.05 3.83 -11.18
CA LYS A 144 7.26 3.54 -12.37
C LYS A 144 7.54 2.09 -12.76
N ILE A 145 6.51 1.25 -12.70
CA ILE A 145 6.62 -0.19 -12.96
C ILE A 145 5.77 -0.49 -14.20
N LEU A 146 6.26 -1.41 -15.04
CA LEU A 146 5.64 -1.79 -16.32
C LEU A 146 5.65 -0.68 -17.39
N SER A 147 5.21 -1.06 -18.59
CA SER A 147 5.00 -0.15 -19.72
C SER A 147 3.62 0.51 -19.64
N ASP A 148 3.54 1.75 -20.10
CA ASP A 148 2.32 2.56 -20.03
C ASP A 148 1.28 2.11 -21.06
N PRO A 149 -0.02 2.19 -20.73
CA PRO A 149 -0.58 2.53 -19.41
C PRO A 149 -0.68 1.30 -18.49
N VAL A 150 -0.72 1.52 -17.17
CA VAL A 150 -0.66 0.44 -16.18
C VAL A 150 -2.01 0.25 -15.48
N GLU A 151 -2.56 -0.95 -15.60
CA GLU A 151 -3.77 -1.34 -14.84
C GLU A 151 -3.47 -1.45 -13.35
N LYS A 152 -4.40 -0.97 -12.51
CA LYS A 152 -4.24 -0.96 -11.03
C LYS A 152 -3.86 -2.34 -10.49
N THR A 153 -4.54 -3.39 -10.94
CA THR A 153 -4.26 -4.77 -10.48
C THR A 153 -2.83 -5.20 -10.81
N ALA A 154 -2.31 -4.83 -11.97
CA ALA A 154 -0.94 -5.12 -12.34
C ALA A 154 0.01 -4.28 -11.49
N GLY A 155 -0.11 -2.96 -11.53
CA GLY A 155 0.78 -2.06 -10.80
C GLY A 155 0.85 -2.33 -9.29
N CYS A 156 -0.28 -2.64 -8.64
CA CYS A 156 -0.30 -2.97 -7.21
C CYS A 156 0.26 -4.36 -6.89
N ALA A 157 0.28 -5.28 -7.85
CA ALA A 157 0.88 -6.60 -7.66
C ALA A 157 2.39 -6.59 -7.93
N GLU A 158 2.90 -5.68 -8.77
CA GLU A 158 4.31 -5.65 -9.17
C GLU A 158 5.22 -4.90 -8.19
N ILE A 159 6.47 -5.35 -8.12
CA ILE A 159 7.57 -4.70 -7.39
C ILE A 159 8.86 -4.81 -8.21
N TYR A 160 9.76 -3.84 -8.02
CA TYR A 160 11.16 -3.96 -8.41
C TYR A 160 12.03 -4.16 -7.18
N LEU A 161 13.19 -4.79 -7.39
CA LEU A 161 14.16 -5.09 -6.34
C LEU A 161 15.47 -4.38 -6.63
N SER A 162 16.29 -4.11 -5.61
CA SER A 162 17.70 -3.78 -5.85
C SER A 162 18.39 -4.93 -6.60
N LYS A 163 19.49 -4.63 -7.27
CA LYS A 163 20.27 -5.65 -7.99
C LYS A 163 20.78 -6.74 -7.06
N LYS A 164 21.20 -6.37 -5.84
CA LYS A 164 21.56 -7.32 -4.78
C LYS A 164 20.39 -8.24 -4.44
N ALA A 165 19.22 -7.69 -4.11
CA ALA A 165 18.04 -8.47 -3.76
C ALA A 165 17.54 -9.34 -4.92
N PHE A 166 17.54 -8.81 -6.13
CA PHE A 166 17.20 -9.53 -7.36
C PHE A 166 18.11 -10.76 -7.55
N SER A 167 19.43 -10.56 -7.47
CA SER A 167 20.40 -11.66 -7.56
C SER A 167 20.25 -12.65 -6.41
N ALA A 168 20.06 -12.14 -5.19
CA ALA A 168 19.83 -12.96 -4.01
C ALA A 168 18.57 -13.81 -4.15
N LEU A 169 17.52 -13.36 -4.83
CA LEU A 169 16.30 -14.16 -5.06
C LEU A 169 16.44 -15.18 -6.19
N GLY A 170 17.58 -15.20 -6.89
CA GLY A 170 17.87 -16.12 -8.00
C GLY A 170 17.65 -15.52 -9.38
N GLY A 171 17.51 -14.20 -9.49
CA GLY A 171 17.46 -13.52 -10.78
C GLY A 171 18.83 -13.41 -11.41
N ASP A 172 18.88 -13.53 -12.74
CA ASP A 172 20.08 -13.29 -13.54
C ASP A 172 20.09 -11.85 -14.04
N VAL A 173 21.02 -11.04 -13.54
CA VAL A 173 21.14 -9.62 -13.90
C VAL A 173 21.43 -9.40 -15.39
N THR A 174 22.00 -10.39 -16.09
CA THR A 174 22.24 -10.29 -17.54
C THR A 174 20.94 -10.45 -18.34
N SER A 175 20.03 -11.29 -17.86
CA SER A 175 18.68 -11.44 -18.44
C SER A 175 17.76 -10.25 -18.15
N GLY A 176 18.07 -9.48 -17.10
CA GLY A 176 17.36 -8.25 -16.73
C GLY A 176 15.96 -8.45 -16.14
N SER A 177 15.43 -9.68 -16.06
CA SER A 177 14.10 -9.92 -15.52
C SER A 177 13.93 -11.32 -14.94
N MET A 178 13.06 -11.47 -13.94
CA MET A 178 12.67 -12.77 -13.41
C MET A 178 11.19 -12.75 -13.03
N LYS A 179 10.50 -13.88 -13.15
CA LYS A 179 9.19 -14.05 -12.51
C LYS A 179 9.41 -14.32 -11.02
N ILE A 180 8.80 -13.51 -10.15
CA ILE A 180 8.71 -13.80 -8.72
C ILE A 180 7.34 -14.42 -8.41
N ARG A 181 7.26 -15.23 -7.35
CA ARG A 181 6.04 -15.99 -7.04
C ARG A 181 5.02 -15.14 -6.30
N ASN A 182 5.47 -14.45 -5.25
CA ASN A 182 4.68 -13.50 -4.47
C ASN A 182 5.54 -12.70 -3.50
N TRP A 183 4.97 -11.65 -2.96
CA TRP A 183 5.55 -10.85 -1.89
C TRP A 183 4.46 -10.35 -0.95
N ASP A 184 4.84 -9.82 0.20
CA ASP A 184 3.95 -9.01 1.03
C ASP A 184 4.76 -8.17 2.04
N PHE A 185 4.11 -7.19 2.66
CA PHE A 185 4.60 -6.52 3.85
C PHE A 185 4.83 -7.52 4.96
N ASP A 186 5.98 -7.39 5.60
CA ASP A 186 6.32 -8.12 6.81
C ASP A 186 5.59 -7.50 8.00
N GLN A 187 4.68 -8.26 8.60
CA GLN A 187 3.85 -7.80 9.72
C GLN A 187 4.64 -7.56 11.02
N SER A 188 5.91 -7.98 11.08
CA SER A 188 6.79 -7.69 12.22
C SER A 188 7.29 -6.24 12.24
N THR A 189 7.05 -5.45 11.20
CA THR A 189 7.45 -4.04 11.13
C THR A 189 6.20 -3.16 11.23
N PRO A 190 5.96 -2.44 12.35
CA PRO A 190 4.88 -1.47 12.43
C PRO A 190 5.06 -0.39 11.36
N GLY A 191 3.96 0.04 10.72
CA GLY A 191 3.99 1.27 9.95
C GLY A 191 4.30 2.45 10.86
N GLN A 192 5.21 3.32 10.44
CA GLN A 192 5.44 4.61 11.07
C GLN A 192 4.30 5.57 10.73
#